data_AF-A0A948QGR5-F1
#
_entry.id   AF-A0A948QGR5-F1
#
_cell.length_a   1.000
_cell.length_b   1.000
_cell.length_c   1.000
_cell.angle_alpha   90.00
_cell.angle_beta   90.00
_cell.angle_gamma   90.00
#
_symmetry.space_group_name_H-M   'P 1'
#
loop_
_entity.id
_entity.type
_entity.pdbx_description
1 polymer ?
#
loop_
_entity_poly.entity_id
_entity_poly.type
_entity_poly.pdbx_seq_one_letter_code
_entity_poly.pdbx_strand_id
1 'polypeptide(L)' 'MLTTGEVARILNVHPSTVRRWNNGKLLKGYRIGPRADRRYRREDIALFLRERFIQILARDDSTWLF' A
#
# COMPACT_ATOMS: atom_id res chain seq x y z
N MET A 1 -0.15 6.95 -14.13
CA MET A 1 0.30 5.86 -13.23
C MET A 1 1.35 6.43 -12.28
N LEU A 2 1.25 6.12 -10.99
CA LEU A 2 2.10 6.70 -9.95
C LEU A 2 3.43 5.94 -9.84
N THR A 3 4.50 6.69 -9.60
CA THR A 3 5.81 6.15 -9.23
C THR A 3 5.88 5.84 -7.74
N THR A 4 6.83 4.99 -7.33
CA THR A 4 7.10 4.71 -5.91
C THR A 4 7.26 5.98 -5.06
N GLY A 5 7.88 7.03 -5.62
CA GLY A 5 8.09 8.31 -4.93
C GLY A 5 6.82 9.13 -4.78
N GLU A 6 5.92 9.11 -5.77
CA GLU A 6 4.62 9.77 -5.65
C GLU A 6 3.70 9.05 -4.66
N VAL A 7 3.73 7.72 -4.63
CA VAL A 7 2.99 6.91 -3.65
C VAL A 7 3.46 7.22 -2.22
N ALA A 8 4.78 7.29 -2.01
CA ALA A 8 5.39 7.73 -0.77
C ALA A 8 4.93 9.14 -0.37
N ARG A 9 4.91 10.05 -1.36
CA ARG A 9 4.25 11.37 -1.37
C ARG A 9 2.89 11.38 -0.68
N ILE A 10 1.98 10.65 -1.32
CA ILE A 10 0.54 10.64 -1.02
C ILE A 10 0.26 10.00 0.35
N LEU A 11 0.96 8.90 0.65
CA LEU A 11 0.79 8.16 1.89
C LEU A 11 1.58 8.75 3.06
N ASN A 12 2.38 9.79 2.81
CA ASN A 12 3.32 10.38 3.76
C ASN A 12 4.21 9.33 4.46
N VAL A 13 4.71 8.36 3.68
CA VAL A 13 5.60 7.29 4.16
C VAL A 13 6.93 7.33 3.42
N HIS A 14 7.97 6.78 4.04
CA HIS A 14 9.26 6.70 3.37
C HIS A 14 9.21 5.78 2.12
N PRO A 15 9.88 6.13 1.00
CA PRO A 15 9.88 5.29 -0.21
C PRO A 15 10.40 3.86 0.00
N SER A 16 11.27 3.65 1.00
CA SER A 16 11.73 2.30 1.39
C SER A 16 10.58 1.43 1.89
N THR A 17 9.60 2.00 2.59
CA THR A 17 8.41 1.31 3.07
C THR A 17 7.55 0.86 1.90
N VAL A 18 7.36 1.71 0.89
CA VAL A 18 6.64 1.37 -0.35
C VAL A 18 7.35 0.25 -1.12
N ARG A 19 8.70 0.27 -1.17
CA ARG A 19 9.50 -0.83 -1.73
C ARG A 19 9.30 -2.13 -0.94
N ARG A 20 9.27 -2.06 0.39
CA ARG A 20 9.07 -3.22 1.27
C ARG A 20 7.69 -3.83 1.07
N TRP A 21 6.64 -3.01 0.95
CA TRP A 21 5.28 -3.48 0.65
C TRP A 21 5.16 -4.11 -0.73
N ASN A 22 5.84 -3.56 -1.74
CA ASN A 22 5.89 -4.20 -3.06
C ASN A 22 6.61 -5.55 -3.02
N ASN A 23 7.79 -5.62 -2.38
CA ASN A 23 8.53 -6.88 -2.22
C ASN A 23 7.74 -7.93 -1.43
N GLY A 24 6.97 -7.50 -0.43
CA GLY A 24 6.10 -8.37 0.36
C GLY A 24 4.77 -8.72 -0.31
N LYS A 25 4.55 -8.37 -1.59
CA LYS A 25 3.28 -8.54 -2.32
C LYS A 25 2.06 -7.88 -1.64
N LEU A 26 2.28 -7.01 -0.65
CA LEU A 26 1.24 -6.23 0.03
C LEU A 26 0.66 -5.16 -0.90
N LEU A 27 1.51 -4.55 -1.72
CA LEU A 27 1.11 -3.52 -2.67
C LEU A 27 1.37 -4.01 -4.10
N LYS A 28 0.30 -4.22 -4.88
CA LYS A 28 0.41 -4.63 -6.28
C LYS A 28 1.03 -3.51 -7.12
N GLY A 29 2.31 -3.66 -7.42
CA GLY A 29 3.03 -2.80 -8.36
C GLY A 29 3.09 -3.45 -9.75
N TYR A 30 2.74 -2.69 -10.78
CA TYR A 30 2.90 -3.10 -12.17
C TYR A 30 4.31 -2.77 -12.64
N ARG A 31 4.98 -3.73 -13.28
CA ARG A 31 6.25 -3.47 -13.98
C ARG A 31 5.92 -3.14 -15.43
N ILE A 32 6.29 -1.94 -15.86
CA ILE A 32 6.05 -1.50 -17.24
C ILE A 32 7.38 -1.38 -17.98
N GLY A 33 7.45 -2.07 -19.13
CA GLY A 33 8.54 -1.99 -20.08
C GLY A 33 9.79 -2.81 -19.72
N PRO A 34 10.81 -2.78 -20.60
CA PRO A 34 12.05 -3.58 -20.46
C PRO A 34 12.91 -3.14 -19.27
N ARG A 35 12.75 -1.91 -18.76
CA ARG A 35 13.43 -1.39 -17.57
C ARG A 35 12.75 -1.74 -16.24
N ALA A 36 11.61 -2.44 -16.28
CA ALA A 36 10.84 -2.83 -15.09
C ALA A 36 10.48 -1.64 -14.16
N ASP A 37 10.07 -0.51 -14.75
CA ASP A 37 9.62 0.63 -13.98
C ASP A 37 8.39 0.25 -13.16
N ARG A 38 8.49 0.44 -11.84
CA ARG A 38 7.43 0.11 -10.88
C ARG A 38 6.40 1.23 -10.90
N ARG A 39 5.21 0.90 -11.40
CA ARG A 39 4.06 1.79 -11.49
C ARG A 39 2.92 1.28 -10.62
N TYR A 40 2.25 2.20 -9.96
CA TYR A 40 1.14 1.91 -9.05
C TYR A 40 -0.11 2.68 -9.49
N ARG A 41 -1.27 2.07 -9.31
CA ARG A 41 -2.54 2.76 -9.54
C ARG A 41 -3.07 3.30 -8.22
N ARG A 42 -3.78 4.42 -8.29
CA ARG A 42 -4.41 5.05 -7.12
C ARG A 42 -5.44 4.12 -6.48
N GLU A 43 -6.21 3.40 -7.31
CA GLU A 43 -7.19 2.42 -6.88
C GLU A 43 -6.58 1.30 -6.02
N ASP A 44 -5.43 0.75 -6.42
CA ASP A 44 -4.74 -0.32 -5.68
C ASP A 44 -4.24 0.16 -4.31
N ILE A 45 -3.81 1.43 -4.22
CA ILE A 45 -3.38 2.05 -2.96
C ILE A 45 -4.57 2.28 -2.03
N ALA A 46 -5.69 2.77 -2.58
CA ALA A 46 -6.91 2.99 -1.81
C ALA A 46 -7.48 1.66 -1.28
N LEU A 47 -7.45 0.60 -2.10
CA LEU A 47 -7.85 -0.74 -1.70
C LEU A 47 -6.96 -1.27 -0.56
N PHE A 48 -5.64 -1.12 -0.70
CA PHE A 48 -4.67 -1.51 0.32
C PHE A 48 -4.91 -0.79 1.65
N LEU A 49 -5.15 0.53 1.62
CA LEU A 49 -5.49 1.29 2.82
C LEU A 49 -6.79 0.79 3.45
N ARG A 50 -7.83 0.56 2.65
CA ARG A 50 -9.13 0.06 3.12
C ARG A 50 -9.00 -1.30 3.79
N GLU A 51 -8.30 -2.25 3.19
CA GLU A 51 -8.07 -3.57 3.79
C GLU A 51 -7.36 -3.46 5.15
N ARG A 52 -6.37 -2.55 5.26
CA ARG A 52 -5.63 -2.34 6.51
C ARG A 52 -6.45 -1.64 7.58
N PHE A 53 -7.26 -0.65 7.22
CA PHE A 53 -8.16 0.01 8.16
C PHE A 53 -9.24 -0.95 8.66
N ILE A 54 -9.83 -1.77 7.79
CA ILE A 54 -10.82 -2.78 8.21
C ILE A 54 -10.20 -3.79 9.16
N GLN A 55 -8.96 -4.22 8.94
CA GLN A 55 -8.28 -5.12 9.89
C GLN A 55 -7.97 -4.48 11.24
N ILE A 56 -7.71 -3.17 11.31
CA ILE A 56 -7.50 -2.48 12.58
C ILE A 56 -8.84 -2.38 13.33
N LEU A 57 -9.89 -1.91 12.64
CA LEU A 57 -11.22 -1.74 13.22
C LEU A 57 -11.81 -3.08 13.70
N ALA A 58 -11.70 -4.13 12.88
CA ALA A 58 -12.19 -5.47 13.24
C ALA A 58 -11.37 -6.13 14.38
N ARG A 59 -10.17 -5.63 14.67
CA ARG A 59 -9.31 -6.17 15.75
C ARG A 59 -9.56 -5.46 17.08
N ASP A 60 -9.99 -4.20 17.06
CA ASP A 60 -10.29 -3.39 18.25
C ASP A 60 -11.66 -3.69 18.89
N ASP A 61 -12.62 -4.23 18.13
CA ASP A 61 -13.96 -4.59 18.63
C ASP A 61 -13.95 -5.76 19.65
N SER A 62 -12.81 -6.43 19.85
CA SER A 62 -12.69 -7.59 20.76
C SER A 62 -12.39 -7.22 22.21
N THR A 63 -12.11 -5.94 22.48
CA THR A 63 -11.48 -5.50 23.74
C THR A 63 -12.44 -4.81 24.72
N TRP A 64 -13.73 -4.70 24.37
CA TRP A 64 -14.76 -4.00 25.16
C TRP A 64 -15.87 -4.92 25.67
N LEU A 65 -15.61 -6.21 25.81
CA LEU A 65 -16.52 -7.21 26.41
C LEU A 65 -16.09 -7.67 27.81
N PHE A 66 -15.55 -6.76 28.62
CA PHE A 66 -15.38 -6.97 30.07
C PHE A 66 -15.81 -5.72 30.84
#